data_AF-A0A1N7SUK0-F1
#
_entry.id   AF-A0A1N7SUK0-F1
#
_cell.length_a   1.000
_cell.length_b   1.000
_cell.length_c   1.000
_cell.angle_alpha   90.00
_cell.angle_beta   90.00
_cell.angle_gamma   90.00
#
_symmetry.space_group_name_H-M   'P 1'
#
loop_
_entity.id
_entity.type
_entity.pdbx_description
1 polymer ?
#
loop_
_entity_poly.entity_id
_entity_poly.type
_entity_poly.pdbx_seq_one_letter_code
_entity_poly.pdbx_strand_id
1 'polypeptide(L)' 'MKTDEQVLYVYRCKACGHAGDVYLDDDSHEGEPGNCDSCGEPVVLELDGGVRFVRGSQ' A
#
# COMPACT_ATOMS: atom_id res chain seq x y z
N MET A 1 -5.64 19.18 -14.34
CA MET A 1 -5.01 18.92 -13.03
C MET A 1 -5.01 17.41 -12.88
N LYS A 2 -3.86 16.73 -13.01
CA LYS A 2 -3.77 15.32 -12.61
C LYS A 2 -3.50 15.37 -11.11
N THR A 3 -4.55 15.14 -10.33
CA THR A 3 -4.33 14.78 -8.94
C THR A 3 -3.72 13.40 -8.99
N ASP A 4 -2.50 13.24 -8.49
CA ASP A 4 -1.93 11.92 -8.27
C ASP A 4 -2.74 11.35 -7.10
N GLU A 5 -3.56 10.34 -7.41
CA GLU A 5 -4.42 9.67 -6.43
C GLU A 5 -3.66 8.46 -5.94
N GLN A 6 -3.30 8.46 -4.66
CA GLN A 6 -2.60 7.34 -4.06
C GLN A 6 -3.56 6.51 -3.22
N VAL A 7 -3.64 5.23 -3.51
CA VAL A 7 -4.51 4.26 -2.85
C VAL A 7 -3.76 3.58 -1.69
N LEU A 8 -4.40 3.50 -0.53
CA LEU A 8 -3.88 2.87 0.68
C LEU A 8 -4.11 1.37 0.65
N TYR A 9 -3.00 0.65 0.72
CA TYR A 9 -2.94 -0.78 0.95
C TYR A 9 -2.36 -1.06 2.33
N VAL A 10 -2.95 -2.01 3.02
CA VAL A 10 -2.45 -2.54 4.28
C VAL A 10 -2.01 -3.98 4.07
N TYR A 11 -1.11 -4.45 4.90
CA TYR A 11 -0.73 -5.85 4.90
C TYR A 11 -0.43 -6.32 6.32
N ARG A 12 -0.54 -7.63 6.53
CA ARG A 12 -0.07 -8.27 7.76
C ARG A 12 0.91 -9.39 7.45
N CYS A 13 2.14 -9.22 7.91
CA CYS A 13 3.17 -10.23 7.74
C CYS A 13 2.87 -11.45 8.61
N LYS A 14 2.78 -12.63 8.00
CA LYS A 14 2.58 -13.90 8.73
C LYS A 14 3.84 -14.40 9.42
N ALA A 15 5.02 -13.94 9.00
CA ALA A 15 6.30 -14.36 9.57
C ALA A 15 6.62 -13.64 10.89
N CYS A 16 6.51 -12.30 10.91
CA CYS A 16 6.85 -11.49 12.09
C CYS A 16 5.62 -10.90 12.81
N GLY A 17 4.43 -10.99 12.21
CA GLY A 17 3.19 -10.43 12.77
C GLY A 17 3.01 -8.93 12.56
N HIS A 18 3.98 -8.24 11.95
CA HIS A 18 3.94 -6.81 11.68
C HIS A 18 2.81 -6.45 10.72
N ALA A 19 2.05 -5.41 11.06
CA ALA A 19 1.08 -4.78 10.18
C ALA A 19 1.67 -3.47 9.67
N GLY A 20 1.64 -3.28 8.35
CA GLY A 20 2.16 -2.08 7.70
C GLY A 20 1.22 -1.58 6.62
N ASP A 21 1.52 -0.38 6.12
CA ASP A 21 0.75 0.29 5.09
C ASP A 21 1.65 0.80 3.95
N VAL A 22 1.10 0.83 2.74
CA VAL A 22 1.77 1.33 1.54
C VAL A 22 0.77 2.09 0.67
N TYR A 23 1.24 3.13 0.00
CA TYR A 23 0.46 3.94 -0.93
C TYR A 23 0.91 3.64 -2.35
N LEU A 24 -0.02 3.26 -3.23
CA LEU A 24 0.23 2.94 -4.64
C LEU A 24 -0.63 3.82 -5.57
N ASP A 25 -0.32 3.84 -6.87
CA ASP A 25 -0.91 4.76 -7.86
C ASP A 25 -2.39 4.50 -8.20
N ASP A 26 -2.89 3.30 -7.92
CA ASP A 26 -4.24 2.86 -8.31
C ASP A 26 -4.73 1.68 -7.44
N ASP A 27 -6.02 1.32 -7.53
CA ASP A 27 -6.62 0.19 -6.81
C ASP A 27 -6.36 -1.21 -7.43
N SER A 28 -5.71 -1.27 -8.59
CA SER A 28 -5.37 -2.51 -9.32
C SER A 28 -4.37 -3.45 -8.61
N HIS A 29 -3.74 -3.00 -7.52
CA HIS A 29 -2.72 -3.76 -6.80
C HIS A 29 -3.25 -4.65 -5.67
N GLU A 30 -4.58 -4.81 -5.54
CA GLU A 30 -5.17 -5.70 -4.55
C GLU A 30 -4.70 -7.15 -4.76
N GLY A 31 -4.18 -7.77 -3.71
CA GLY A 31 -3.68 -9.14 -3.74
C GLY A 31 -2.27 -9.30 -4.30
N GLU A 32 -1.62 -8.21 -4.75
CA GLU A 32 -0.23 -8.29 -5.23
C GLU A 32 0.76 -8.55 -4.09
N PRO A 33 1.90 -9.21 -4.39
CA PRO A 33 2.94 -9.44 -3.42
C PRO A 33 3.72 -8.15 -3.13
N GLY A 34 3.71 -7.73 -1.86
CA GLY A 34 4.59 -6.70 -1.31
C GLY A 34 5.72 -7.29 -0.47
N ASN A 35 6.56 -6.42 0.09
CA ASN A 35 7.59 -6.80 1.06
C ASN A 35 7.27 -6.18 2.42
N CYS A 36 7.41 -6.98 3.49
CA CYS A 36 7.28 -6.45 4.85
C CYS A 36 8.44 -5.50 5.18
N ASP A 37 8.14 -4.29 5.63
CA ASP A 37 9.14 -3.29 6.01
C ASP A 37 9.99 -3.74 7.20
N SER A 38 9.41 -4.55 8.10
CA SER A 38 10.10 -5.02 9.31
C SER A 38 11.05 -6.20 9.08
N CYS A 39 10.74 -7.13 8.17
CA CYS A 39 11.53 -8.36 8.01
C CYS A 39 11.87 -8.73 6.56
N GLY A 40 11.33 -8.01 5.57
CA GLY A 40 11.55 -8.25 4.15
C GLY A 40 10.74 -9.41 3.54
N GLU A 41 10.08 -10.23 4.36
CA GLU A 41 9.29 -11.36 3.89
C GLU A 41 8.14 -10.93 2.96
N PRO A 42 7.78 -11.77 1.97
CA PRO A 42 6.67 -11.48 1.07
C PRO A 42 5.35 -11.42 1.84
N VAL A 43 4.57 -10.39 1.56
CA VAL A 43 3.25 -10.14 2.13
C VAL A 43 2.23 -9.94 1.02
N VAL A 44 0.95 -10.15 1.30
CA VAL A 44 -0.12 -9.84 0.35
C VAL A 44 -0.68 -8.48 0.72
N LEU A 45 -0.78 -7.60 -0.27
CA LEU A 45 -1.39 -6.29 -0.10
C LEU A 45 -2.91 -6.42 -0.13
N GLU A 46 -3.57 -5.85 0.87
CA GLU A 46 -5.02 -5.77 0.98
C GLU A 46 -5.43 -4.31 0.86
N LEU A 47 -6.38 -4.04 -0.04
CA LEU A 47 -6.92 -2.69 -0.21
C LEU A 47 -7.72 -2.32 1.04
N ASP A 48 -7.31 -1.25 1.73
CA ASP A 48 -8.05 -0.73 2.88
C ASP A 48 -9.19 0.22 2.45
N GLY A 49 -9.17 0.66 1.19
CA GLY A 49 -10.13 1.59 0.61
C GLY A 49 -9.86 3.05 0.95
N GLY A 50 -8.75 3.36 1.62
CA GLY A 50 -8.29 4.72 1.84
C GLY A 50 -7.65 5.31 0.58
N VAL A 51 -7.94 6.58 0.27
CA VAL A 51 -7.25 7.32 -0.80
C VAL A 51 -6.62 8.59 -0.25
N ARG A 52 -5.42 8.92 -0.73
CA ARG A 52 -4.73 10.17 -0.47
C ARG A 52 -4.57 10.93 -1.77
N PHE A 53 -5.04 12.18 -1.77
CA PHE A 53 -4.76 13.11 -2.85
C PHE A 53 -3.42 13.78 -2.58
N VAL A 54 -2.38 13.39 -3.31
CA VAL A 54 -1.10 14.09 -3.23
C VAL A 54 -1.17 15.34 -4.09
N ARG A 55 -1.07 16.51 -3.44
CA ARG A 55 -1.02 17.80 -4.12
C ARG A 55 0.35 17.93 -4.79
N GLY A 56 0.40 17.77 -6.11
CA GLY A 56 1.55 18.19 -6.89
C GLY A 56 1.79 19.69 -6.69
N SER A 57 2.91 20.05 -6.07
CA SER A 57 3.42 21.42 -5.98
C SER A 57 3.62 21.95 -7.41
N GLN A 58 2.85 22.98 -7.77
CA GLN A 58 3.00 23.72 -9.04
C GLN A 58 4.30 24.52 -9.06
#